data_AF-A0AB38I8Y6-F1
#
_entry.id   AF-A0AB38I8Y6-F1
#
_cell.length_a   1.000
_cell.length_b   1.000
_cell.length_c   1.000
_cell.angle_alpha   90.00
_cell.angle_beta   90.00
_cell.angle_gamma   90.00
#
_symmetry.space_group_name_H-M   'P 1'
#
loop_
_entity.id
_entity.type
_entity.pdbx_description
1 polymer ?
#
loop_
_entity_poly.entity_id
_entity_poly.type
_entity_poly.pdbx_seq_one_letter_code
_entity_poly.pdbx_strand_id
1 'polypeptide(L)' 'MQYDTEFEALASRNESFRQLCHDFSIADQLVRDWESSTAPGQDERYAEALELRDWLGKEIHTMLDLAKVVPFSAAR' A
#
# COMPACT_ATOMS: atom_id res chain seq x y z
N MET A 1 -6.90 -18.45 -1.40
CA MET A 1 -6.27 -17.36 -0.63
C MET A 1 -4.77 -17.57 -0.76
N GLN A 2 -4.17 -16.97 -1.80
CA GLN A 2 -2.78 -17.22 -2.23
C GLN A 2 -2.05 -15.86 -2.38
N TYR A 3 -2.28 -14.95 -1.43
CA TYR A 3 -1.62 -13.63 -1.39
C TYR A 3 -0.82 -13.42 -0.09
N ASP A 4 -1.19 -14.11 0.99
CA ASP A 4 -0.58 -13.89 2.31
C ASP A 4 0.90 -14.28 2.35
N THR A 5 1.31 -15.36 1.69
CA THR A 5 2.71 -15.82 1.77
C THR A 5 3.69 -14.95 0.98
N GLU A 6 3.30 -14.41 -0.18
CA GLU A 6 4.17 -13.56 -1.01
C GLU A 6 4.35 -12.19 -0.38
N PHE A 7 3.27 -11.63 0.18
CA PHE A 7 3.29 -10.38 0.91
C PHE A 7 4.23 -10.47 2.12
N GLU A 8 4.05 -11.47 2.99
CA GLU A 8 4.91 -11.68 4.15
C GLU A 8 6.37 -11.95 3.77
N ALA A 9 6.59 -12.73 2.70
CA ALA A 9 7.93 -13.00 2.21
C ALA A 9 8.64 -11.75 1.65
N LEU A 10 7.94 -10.85 0.96
CA LEU A 10 8.52 -9.60 0.49
C LEU A 10 8.71 -8.61 1.66
N ALA A 11 7.71 -8.47 2.54
CA ALA A 11 7.76 -7.61 3.72
C ALA A 11 8.91 -7.98 4.67
N SER A 12 9.19 -9.26 4.88
CA SER A 12 10.27 -9.71 5.78
C SER A 12 11.67 -9.29 5.32
N ARG A 13 11.90 -9.05 4.02
CA ARG A 13 13.24 -8.76 3.47
C ARG A 13 13.40 -7.44 2.72
N ASN A 14 12.32 -6.75 2.40
CA ASN A 14 12.37 -5.50 1.65
C ASN A 14 11.83 -4.34 2.49
N GLU A 15 12.74 -3.50 2.99
CA GLU A 15 12.39 -2.34 3.82
C GLU A 15 11.56 -1.30 3.07
N SER A 16 11.89 -1.02 1.80
CA SER A 16 11.12 -0.12 0.96
C SER A 16 9.68 -0.59 0.78
N PHE A 17 9.46 -1.91 0.63
CA PHE A 17 8.12 -2.47 0.58
C PHE A 17 7.37 -2.29 1.90
N ARG A 18 8.02 -2.53 3.05
CA ARG A 18 7.39 -2.29 4.36
C ARG A 18 7.01 -0.83 4.55
N GLN A 19 7.88 0.10 4.16
CA GLN A 19 7.59 1.53 4.22
C GLN A 19 6.40 1.88 3.32
N LEU A 20 6.36 1.34 2.11
CA LEU A 20 5.25 1.54 1.19
C LEU A 20 3.91 1.02 1.76
N CYS A 21 3.92 -0.16 2.41
CA CYS A 21 2.74 -0.69 3.09
C CYS A 21 2.31 0.19 4.27
N HIS A 22 3.25 0.74 5.03
CA HIS A 22 2.97 1.67 6.12
C HIS A 22 2.35 2.97 5.58
N ASP A 23 2.90 3.53 4.51
CA ASP A 23 2.37 4.74 3.87
C ASP A 23 0.97 4.51 3.31
N PHE A 24 0.72 3.33 2.72
CA PHE A 24 -0.63 2.93 2.29
C PHE A 24 -1.61 2.87 3.46
N SER A 25 -1.21 2.30 4.60
CA SER A 25 -2.04 2.23 5.80
C SER A 25 -2.42 3.64 6.29
N ILE A 26 -1.48 4.58 6.27
CA ILE A 26 -1.74 5.99 6.59
C ILE A 26 -2.72 6.61 5.60
N ALA A 27 -2.50 6.41 4.30
CA ALA A 27 -3.39 6.95 3.26
C ALA A 27 -4.82 6.37 3.35
N ASP A 28 -4.96 5.07 3.64
CA ASP A 28 -6.25 4.42 3.86
C ASP A 28 -6.98 5.00 5.07
N GLN A 29 -6.25 5.26 6.17
CA GLN A 29 -6.82 5.93 7.33
C GLN A 29 -7.26 7.36 7.01
N LEU A 30 -6.45 8.13 6.28
CA LEU A 30 -6.80 9.48 5.83
C LEU A 30 -8.09 9.49 4.99
N VAL A 31 -8.26 8.51 4.10
CA VAL A 31 -9.50 8.37 3.32
C VAL A 31 -10.71 8.21 4.24
N ARG A 32 -10.63 7.32 5.25
CA ARG A 32 -11.73 7.07 6.21
C ARG A 32 -12.03 8.30 7.07
N ASP A 33 -10.98 9.02 7.49
CA ASP A 33 -11.11 10.23 8.30
C ASP A 33 -11.81 11.34 7.49
N TRP A 34 -11.42 11.54 6.23
CA TRP A 34 -12.04 12.55 5.37
C TRP A 34 -13.43 12.15 4.88
N GLU A 35 -13.69 10.86 4.62
CA GLU A 35 -15.03 10.38 4.23
C GLU A 35 -16.10 10.72 5.26
N SER A 36 -15.74 10.67 6.56
CA SER A 36 -16.64 10.95 7.68
C SER A 36 -16.57 12.40 8.20
N SER A 37 -15.69 13.23 7.64
CA SER A 37 -15.45 14.60 8.11
C SER A 37 -16.56 15.56 7.69
N THR A 38 -16.82 16.57 8.51
CA THR A 38 -17.67 17.72 8.16
C THR A 38 -16.87 19.02 8.06
N ALA A 39 -15.54 18.92 7.99
CA ALA A 39 -14.66 20.08 7.90
C ALA A 39 -14.76 20.76 6.53
N PRO A 40 -14.51 22.08 6.44
CA PRO A 40 -14.39 22.75 5.15
C PRO A 40 -13.31 22.10 4.27
N GLY A 41 -13.60 21.92 2.98
CA GLY A 41 -12.68 21.27 2.04
C GLY A 41 -12.62 19.75 2.15
N GLN A 42 -13.60 19.12 2.82
CA GLN A 42 -13.66 17.66 2.94
C GLN A 42 -13.65 16.95 1.59
N ASP A 43 -14.44 17.40 0.61
CA ASP A 43 -14.47 16.80 -0.73
C ASP A 43 -13.08 16.82 -1.42
N GLU A 44 -12.36 17.94 -1.33
CA GLU A 44 -11.01 18.08 -1.91
C GLU A 44 -10.00 17.18 -1.19
N ARG A 45 -10.00 17.18 0.14
CA ARG A 45 -9.08 16.35 0.93
C ARG A 45 -9.36 14.86 0.80
N TYR A 46 -10.63 14.49 0.68
CA TYR A 46 -11.04 13.12 0.39
C TYR A 46 -10.55 12.69 -1.00
N ALA A 47 -10.72 13.53 -2.02
CA ALA A 47 -10.20 13.26 -3.37
C ALA A 47 -8.67 13.10 -3.40
N GLU A 48 -7.93 13.99 -2.74
CA GLU A 48 -6.46 13.89 -2.62
C GLU A 48 -6.04 12.59 -1.91
N ALA A 49 -6.69 12.24 -0.81
CA ALA A 49 -6.40 11.03 -0.05
C ALA A 49 -6.71 9.76 -0.87
N LEU A 50 -7.80 9.77 -1.64
CA LEU A 50 -8.16 8.68 -2.54
C LEU A 50 -7.11 8.48 -3.63
N GLU A 51 -6.68 9.56 -4.30
CA GLU A 51 -5.64 9.50 -5.33
C GLU A 51 -4.32 8.93 -4.77
N LEU A 52 -3.94 9.38 -3.56
CA LEU A 52 -2.76 8.88 -2.87
C LEU A 52 -2.86 7.39 -2.55
N ARG A 53 -3.98 6.95 -1.94
CA ARG A 53 -4.22 5.54 -1.61
C ARG A 53 -4.17 4.66 -2.86
N ASP A 54 -4.83 5.10 -3.94
CA ASP A 54 -4.91 4.35 -5.19
C ASP A 54 -3.53 4.26 -5.88
N TRP A 55 -2.73 5.32 -5.83
CA TRP A 55 -1.35 5.29 -6.32
C TRP A 55 -0.47 4.32 -5.51
N LEU A 56 -0.48 4.43 -4.18
CA LEU A 56 0.27 3.53 -3.30
C LEU A 56 -0.15 2.06 -3.50
N GLY A 57 -1.44 1.81 -3.69
CA GLY A 57 -1.97 0.47 -3.99
C GLY A 57 -1.43 -0.09 -5.30
N LYS A 58 -1.29 0.73 -6.35
CA LYS A 58 -0.68 0.32 -7.62
C LYS A 58 0.81 -0.01 -7.48
N GLU A 59 1.54 0.77 -6.69
CA GLU A 59 2.96 0.52 -6.42
C GLU A 59 3.16 -0.79 -5.64
N ILE A 60 2.31 -1.07 -4.64
CA ILE A 60 2.35 -2.34 -3.90
C ILE A 60 2.13 -3.53 -4.85
N HIS A 61 1.12 -3.47 -5.71
CA HIS A 61 0.86 -4.52 -6.69
C HIS A 61 2.03 -4.69 -7.66
N THR A 62 2.61 -3.59 -8.14
CA THR A 62 3.79 -3.62 -9.02
C THR A 62 4.98 -4.31 -8.35
N MET A 63 5.26 -3.99 -7.08
CA MET A 63 6.36 -4.63 -6.34
C MET A 63 6.10 -6.13 -6.11
N LEU A 64 4.86 -6.53 -5.83
CA LEU A 64 4.47 -7.93 -5.71
C LEU A 64 4.63 -8.69 -7.03
N ASP A 65 4.27 -8.07 -8.16
CA ASP A 65 4.41 -8.71 -9.46
C ASP A 65 5.89 -8.84 -9.89
N LEU A 66 6.72 -7.83 -9.62
CA LEU A 66 8.17 -7.90 -9.84
C LEU A 66 8.83 -9.00 -8.99
N ALA A 67 8.37 -9.17 -7.77
CA ALA A 67 8.79 -10.23 -6.86
C ALA A 67 8.45 -11.66 -7.35
N LYS A 68 7.43 -11.81 -8.21
CA LYS A 68 7.12 -13.09 -8.87
C LYS A 68 8.04 -13.35 -10.06
N VAL A 69 8.46 -12.30 -10.77
CA VAL A 69 9.32 -12.39 -11.96
C VAL A 69 10.77 -12.73 -11.60
N VAL A 70 11.29 -12.20 -10.50
CA VAL A 70 12.59 -12.59 -9.95
C VAL A 70 12.31 -13.49 -8.75
N PRO A 71 12.39 -14.83 -8.90
CA PRO A 71 12.14 -15.73 -7.80
C PRO A 71 13.12 -15.39 -6.70
N PHE A 72 12.60 -15.09 -5.52
CA PHE A 72 13.49 -14.88 -4.41
C PHE A 72 14.23 -16.18 -4.12
N SER A 73 15.54 -16.16 -4.27
CA SER A 73 16.39 -17.24 -3.79
C SER A 73 16.13 -17.36 -2.30
N ALA A 74 15.43 -18.43 -1.90
CA ALA A 74 15.38 -18.81 -0.50
C ALA A 74 16.83 -19.05 -0.08
N ALA A 75 17.38 -18.14 0.72
CA ALA A 75 18.66 -18.41 1.38
C ALA A 75 18.45 -19.68 2.21
N ARG A 76 19.24 -20.70 1.87
CA ARG A 76 19.24 -22.01 2.52
C ARG A 76 19.85 -21.90 3.91
#